data_AF-A0A8T5SBY9-F1
#
_entry.id   AF-A0A8T5SBY9-F1
#
_cell.length_a   1.000
_cell.length_b   1.000
_cell.length_c   1.000
_cell.angle_alpha   90.00
_cell.angle_beta   90.00
_cell.angle_gamma   90.00
#
_symmetry.space_group_name_H-M   'P 1'
#
loop_
_entity.id
_entity.type
_entity.pdbx_description
1 polymer ?
#
loop_
_entity_poly.entity_id
_entity_poly.type
_entity_poly.pdbx_seq_one_letter_code
_entity_poly.pdbx_strand_id
1 'polypeptide(L)'
;MINKKFRENWVKILDFNSNFVPGDKTKLTDKKIRIPLTPIEINPYLLYYLFEILYPKFINSQQNVLDIIISDDGRNILKLYLYKTKKAGIHESLEILPNDDIKLHKKDFEDVDRFYNRILEGLIKKKRGRISSIRIFKEQAISYINQYCLDIEDLPLDLLLIRFLDLIQELINKKLFIIHPEPKIFNFLKDIVNFLNGYRLNNLFKMVYSYLPIFNVSFIFGAKTLTFILHIQKIFISKSEQPYLRLKFLIPEDLGIEFEGLSENEILELVNERLQTDQSYFIHQNNVISLLTEISNLSANVKKENLFLIFQKLLFGYRSFEKFWFLKPKPVIYNNLLRFLTRLFGFNVNLRKLSHWAIPDLISNLFDSWFGLNSQILVILTDIQQSKNLNLKNFNYLREVSEYSLLIEIEDKTLTKINSINKEDLFNSTTEIESLESIRHNLSEKFGFLTSIIIIDRQLVQDFIKHFIFEQSKYSPLSKIKTLKMLKKQKFFSLFPEIPPYTLLKEKGTISFLKLVLPILIDKHEF
;
A
#
# COMPACT_ATOMS: atom_id res chain seq x y z
N MET A 1 9.66 -22.66 -19.10
CA MET A 1 8.94 -21.98 -20.20
C MET A 1 7.81 -21.16 -19.60
N ILE A 2 7.66 -19.87 -19.93
CA ILE A 2 6.60 -19.02 -19.35
C ILE A 2 5.20 -19.52 -19.76
N ASN A 3 4.24 -19.46 -18.85
CA ASN A 3 2.84 -19.90 -19.00
C ASN A 3 2.23 -19.46 -20.36
N LYS A 4 1.57 -20.40 -21.06
CA LYS A 4 1.02 -20.18 -22.42
C LYS A 4 0.02 -19.02 -22.46
N LYS A 5 -0.92 -18.95 -21.51
CA LYS A 5 -1.93 -17.88 -21.42
C LYS A 5 -1.29 -16.52 -21.16
N PHE A 6 -0.23 -16.47 -20.34
CA PHE A 6 0.54 -15.23 -20.15
C PHE A 6 1.17 -14.76 -21.47
N ARG A 7 1.81 -15.69 -22.20
CA ARG A 7 2.44 -15.38 -23.49
C ARG A 7 1.43 -14.87 -24.51
N GLU A 8 0.27 -15.51 -24.63
CA GLU A 8 -0.80 -15.09 -25.54
C GLU A 8 -1.30 -13.67 -25.23
N ASN A 9 -1.54 -13.36 -23.95
CA ASN A 9 -1.93 -12.00 -23.54
C ASN A 9 -0.81 -10.99 -23.82
N TRP A 10 0.45 -11.36 -23.58
CA TRP A 10 1.58 -10.48 -23.84
C TRP A 10 1.75 -10.18 -25.34
N VAL A 11 1.54 -11.17 -26.21
CA VAL A 11 1.55 -10.96 -27.67
C VAL A 11 0.46 -9.97 -28.09
N LYS A 12 -0.77 -10.09 -27.54
CA LYS A 12 -1.84 -9.11 -27.80
C LYS A 12 -1.44 -7.67 -27.41
N ILE A 13 -0.72 -7.51 -26.29
CA ILE A 13 -0.19 -6.20 -25.86
C ILE A 13 0.83 -5.66 -26.86
N LEU A 14 1.80 -6.49 -27.28
CA LEU A 14 2.83 -6.08 -28.25
C LEU A 14 2.22 -5.72 -29.62
N ASP A 15 1.27 -6.52 -30.09
CA ASP A 15 0.55 -6.29 -31.34
C ASP A 15 -0.25 -4.98 -31.30
N PHE A 16 -0.87 -4.65 -30.18
CA PHE A 16 -1.51 -3.35 -30.00
C PHE A 16 -0.48 -2.22 -30.02
N ASN A 17 0.57 -2.31 -29.22
CA ASN A 17 1.59 -1.26 -29.06
C ASN A 17 2.33 -0.93 -30.36
N SER A 18 2.65 -1.95 -31.17
CA SER A 18 3.31 -1.76 -32.47
C SER A 18 2.46 -0.94 -33.44
N ASN A 19 1.16 -1.26 -33.51
CA ASN A 19 0.21 -0.66 -34.44
C ASN A 19 -0.48 0.62 -33.92
N PHE A 20 -0.33 0.94 -32.64
CA PHE A 20 -0.92 2.13 -32.04
C PHE A 20 -0.15 3.39 -32.43
N VAL A 21 -0.90 4.42 -32.84
CA VAL A 21 -0.38 5.76 -33.17
C VAL A 21 -0.97 6.74 -32.15
N PRO A 22 -0.13 7.46 -31.37
CA PRO A 22 -0.62 8.43 -30.39
C PRO A 22 -1.50 9.51 -31.04
N GLY A 23 -2.64 9.82 -30.42
CA GLY A 23 -3.60 10.83 -30.91
C GLY A 23 -4.72 10.29 -31.79
N ASP A 24 -4.64 9.04 -32.24
CA ASP A 24 -5.70 8.38 -33.00
C ASP A 24 -6.78 7.81 -32.06
N LYS A 25 -7.81 8.62 -31.77
CA LYS A 25 -8.97 8.21 -30.96
C LYS A 25 -9.85 7.17 -31.66
N THR A 26 -9.68 6.93 -32.97
CA THR A 26 -10.52 6.00 -33.75
C THR A 26 -10.27 4.53 -33.42
N LYS A 27 -9.22 4.21 -32.65
CA LYS A 27 -8.89 2.86 -32.18
C LYS A 27 -9.29 2.59 -30.73
N LEU A 28 -10.35 3.22 -30.23
CA LEU A 28 -11.05 2.71 -29.05
C LEU A 28 -11.70 1.38 -29.44
N THR A 29 -10.98 0.28 -29.22
CA THR A 29 -11.48 -1.07 -29.52
C THR A 29 -12.31 -1.57 -28.34
N ASP A 30 -13.44 -2.23 -28.62
CA ASP A 30 -14.19 -3.00 -27.61
C ASP A 30 -13.39 -4.19 -27.04
N LYS A 31 -12.28 -4.54 -27.69
CA LYS A 31 -11.36 -5.58 -27.25
C LYS A 31 -10.74 -5.19 -25.92
N LYS A 32 -10.85 -6.06 -24.92
CA LYS A 32 -10.13 -5.93 -23.65
C LYS A 32 -8.82 -6.72 -23.69
N ILE A 33 -7.85 -6.23 -22.93
CA ILE A 33 -6.61 -6.94 -22.66
C ILE A 33 -6.38 -7.01 -21.17
N ARG A 34 -5.70 -8.07 -20.73
CA ARG A 34 -5.44 -8.29 -19.32
C ARG A 34 -4.16 -7.56 -18.91
N ILE A 35 -4.19 -6.87 -17.77
CA ILE A 35 -2.96 -6.34 -17.17
C ILE A 35 -2.06 -7.55 -16.83
N PRO A 36 -0.77 -7.57 -17.24
CA PRO A 36 0.12 -8.70 -17.00
C PRO A 36 0.16 -9.10 -15.52
N LEU A 37 0.16 -10.42 -15.26
CA LEU A 37 0.17 -10.99 -13.91
C LEU A 37 -1.04 -10.60 -13.04
N THR A 38 -2.19 -10.26 -13.64
CA THR A 38 -3.45 -10.05 -12.92
C THR A 38 -4.63 -10.67 -13.69
N PRO A 39 -5.83 -10.83 -13.11
CA PRO A 39 -7.08 -11.15 -13.81
C PRO A 39 -7.74 -9.93 -14.45
N ILE A 40 -7.20 -8.72 -14.24
CA ILE A 40 -7.91 -7.48 -14.52
C ILE A 40 -7.84 -7.19 -16.02
N GLU A 41 -9.01 -7.19 -16.66
CA GLU A 41 -9.17 -6.80 -18.06
C GLU A 41 -9.52 -5.32 -18.19
N ILE A 42 -8.78 -4.61 -19.03
CA ILE A 42 -8.92 -3.17 -19.25
C ILE A 42 -8.87 -2.82 -20.73
N ASN A 43 -9.26 -1.59 -21.04
CA ASN A 43 -9.10 -1.04 -22.38
C ASN A 43 -7.59 -1.00 -22.76
N PRO A 44 -7.19 -1.49 -23.95
CA PRO A 44 -5.80 -1.48 -24.41
C PRO A 44 -5.15 -0.10 -24.40
N TYR A 45 -5.90 0.92 -24.77
CA TYR A 45 -5.44 2.30 -24.76
C TYR A 45 -5.12 2.77 -23.33
N LEU A 46 -5.94 2.37 -22.35
CA LEU A 46 -5.66 2.66 -20.94
C LEU A 46 -4.40 1.93 -20.45
N LEU A 47 -4.19 0.67 -20.82
CA LEU A 47 -2.95 -0.05 -20.47
C LEU A 47 -1.72 0.63 -21.07
N TYR A 48 -1.78 0.97 -22.36
CA TYR A 48 -0.72 1.70 -23.06
C TYR A 48 -0.39 2.98 -22.33
N TYR A 49 -1.40 3.79 -22.00
CA TYR A 49 -1.21 5.04 -21.27
C TYR A 49 -0.57 4.82 -19.89
N LEU A 50 -1.08 3.85 -19.11
CA LEU A 50 -0.52 3.53 -17.79
C LEU A 50 0.95 3.07 -17.90
N PHE A 51 1.30 2.29 -18.91
CA PHE A 51 2.68 1.89 -19.15
C PHE A 51 3.55 3.08 -19.50
N GLU A 52 3.09 3.98 -20.37
CA GLU A 52 3.84 5.20 -20.74
C GLU A 52 4.13 6.09 -19.53
N ILE A 53 3.14 6.29 -18.65
CA ILE A 53 3.25 7.29 -17.57
C ILE A 53 3.83 6.75 -16.26
N LEU A 54 3.62 5.47 -15.94
CA LEU A 54 4.08 4.85 -14.69
C LEU A 54 5.36 4.03 -14.90
N TYR A 55 5.40 3.17 -15.91
CA TYR A 55 6.43 2.14 -16.00
C TYR A 55 7.87 2.70 -16.08
N PRO A 56 8.17 3.75 -16.87
CA PRO A 56 9.50 4.37 -16.89
C PRO A 56 9.92 4.97 -15.55
N LYS A 57 8.96 5.48 -14.76
CA LYS A 57 9.25 6.13 -13.46
C LYS A 57 9.64 5.11 -12.40
N PHE A 58 9.03 3.93 -12.42
CA PHE A 58 9.24 2.91 -11.37
C PHE A 58 10.27 1.85 -11.75
N ILE A 59 10.28 1.40 -13.01
CA ILE A 59 11.10 0.26 -13.47
C ILE A 59 12.36 0.70 -14.26
N ASN A 60 12.51 2.01 -14.52
CA ASN A 60 13.61 2.58 -15.29
C ASN A 60 13.75 2.00 -16.73
N SER A 61 12.62 1.69 -17.36
CA SER A 61 12.56 1.11 -18.70
C SER A 61 12.53 2.20 -19.78
N GLN A 62 13.66 2.89 -19.99
CA GLN A 62 13.77 3.99 -20.96
C GLN A 62 13.98 3.51 -22.40
N GLN A 63 14.57 2.32 -22.59
CA GLN A 63 14.92 1.75 -23.90
C GLN A 63 14.57 0.26 -23.94
N ASN A 64 15.24 -0.51 -24.81
CA ASN A 64 15.06 -1.95 -24.91
C ASN A 64 15.42 -2.64 -23.59
N VAL A 65 14.76 -3.76 -23.30
CA VAL A 65 14.99 -4.56 -22.09
C VAL A 65 15.41 -5.96 -22.50
N LEU A 66 16.44 -6.50 -21.86
CA LEU A 66 16.91 -7.85 -22.11
C LEU A 66 16.60 -8.75 -20.91
N ASP A 67 15.84 -9.81 -21.15
CA ASP A 67 15.64 -10.86 -20.16
C ASP A 67 16.60 -12.01 -20.43
N ILE A 68 17.30 -12.43 -19.37
CA ILE A 68 18.26 -13.51 -19.37
C ILE A 68 17.73 -14.57 -18.41
N ILE A 69 17.36 -15.74 -18.95
CA ILE A 69 16.98 -16.90 -18.14
C ILE A 69 18.22 -17.77 -17.99
N ILE A 70 18.63 -18.02 -16.76
CA ILE A 70 19.81 -18.81 -16.42
C ILE A 70 19.43 -20.07 -15.63
N SER A 71 20.29 -21.08 -15.65
CA SER A 71 20.17 -22.22 -14.75
C SER A 71 20.30 -21.79 -13.28
N ASP A 72 19.73 -22.57 -12.36
CA ASP A 72 19.70 -22.21 -10.93
C ASP A 72 21.10 -22.12 -10.30
N ASP A 73 22.06 -22.87 -10.83
CA ASP A 73 23.48 -22.82 -10.46
C ASP A 73 24.23 -21.61 -11.04
N GLY A 74 23.56 -20.80 -11.87
CA GLY A 74 24.08 -19.61 -12.51
C GLY A 74 25.12 -19.85 -13.61
N ARG A 75 25.27 -21.09 -14.10
CA ARG A 75 26.34 -21.43 -15.05
C ARG A 75 25.94 -21.31 -16.51
N ASN A 76 24.68 -21.59 -16.83
CA ASN A 76 24.22 -21.70 -18.22
C ASN A 76 23.13 -20.67 -18.52
N ILE A 77 23.20 -20.06 -19.71
CA ILE A 77 22.08 -19.29 -20.26
C ILE A 77 21.13 -20.28 -20.93
N LEU A 78 19.89 -20.29 -20.45
CA LEU A 78 18.84 -21.12 -21.01
C LEU A 78 18.12 -20.40 -22.15
N LYS A 79 17.81 -19.10 -21.97
CA LYS A 79 17.09 -18.28 -22.97
C LYS A 79 17.45 -16.80 -22.86
N LEU A 80 17.40 -16.11 -24.00
CA LEU A 80 17.55 -14.67 -24.11
C LEU A 80 16.36 -14.05 -24.86
N TYR A 81 15.78 -13.01 -24.27
CA TYR A 81 14.65 -12.29 -24.84
C TYR A 81 14.92 -10.79 -24.87
N LEU A 82 14.97 -10.21 -26.06
CA LEU A 82 15.12 -8.77 -26.26
C LEU A 82 13.76 -8.15 -26.55
N TYR A 83 13.27 -7.35 -25.60
CA TYR A 83 12.06 -6.54 -25.75
C TYR A 83 12.44 -5.20 -26.37
N LYS A 84 11.98 -4.96 -27.60
CA LYS A 84 12.20 -3.69 -28.30
C LYS A 84 11.17 -2.68 -27.87
N THR A 85 11.64 -1.45 -27.66
CA THR A 85 10.87 -0.37 -27.06
C THR A 85 10.69 0.75 -28.07
N LYS A 86 9.42 1.08 -28.38
CA LYS A 86 9.06 2.16 -29.32
C LYS A 86 9.20 3.54 -28.70
N LYS A 87 8.77 3.64 -27.44
CA LYS A 87 8.85 4.81 -26.56
C LYS A 87 9.10 4.31 -25.14
N ALA A 88 9.72 5.12 -24.28
CA ALA A 88 9.95 4.76 -22.88
C ALA A 88 8.72 4.06 -22.26
N GLY A 89 8.95 2.85 -21.74
CA GLY A 89 7.95 1.98 -21.12
C GLY A 89 7.01 1.21 -22.05
N ILE A 90 7.05 1.45 -23.37
CA ILE A 90 6.19 0.80 -24.36
C ILE A 90 7.00 -0.19 -25.20
N HIS A 91 6.80 -1.48 -24.95
CA HIS A 91 7.39 -2.55 -25.74
C HIS A 91 6.54 -2.83 -26.99
N GLU A 92 7.17 -2.89 -28.16
CA GLU A 92 6.51 -3.11 -29.46
C GLU A 92 6.74 -4.51 -30.02
N SER A 93 7.87 -5.15 -29.70
CA SER A 93 8.19 -6.47 -30.21
C SER A 93 9.13 -7.24 -29.29
N LEU A 94 9.16 -8.55 -29.50
CA LEU A 94 9.99 -9.50 -28.75
C LEU A 94 10.86 -10.28 -29.73
N GLU A 95 12.17 -10.25 -29.52
CA GLU A 95 13.16 -11.00 -30.31
C GLU A 95 13.84 -12.04 -29.42
N ILE A 96 13.89 -13.30 -29.85
CA ILE A 96 14.63 -14.36 -29.16
C ILE A 96 16.07 -14.33 -29.68
N LEU A 97 17.05 -14.19 -28.77
CA LEU A 97 18.46 -14.18 -29.15
C LEU A 97 19.08 -15.59 -28.99
N PRO A 98 20.06 -15.95 -29.83
CA PRO A 98 20.88 -17.14 -29.62
C PRO A 98 21.57 -17.11 -28.25
N ASN A 99 21.55 -18.23 -27.52
CA ASN A 99 22.15 -18.30 -26.18
C ASN A 99 23.65 -17.97 -26.18
N ASP A 100 24.35 -18.25 -27.27
CA ASP A 100 25.78 -17.97 -27.44
C ASP A 100 26.10 -16.47 -27.62
N ASP A 101 25.09 -15.62 -27.75
CA ASP A 101 25.29 -14.17 -27.86
C ASP A 101 25.87 -13.56 -26.58
N ILE A 102 25.68 -14.21 -25.43
CA ILE A 102 26.19 -13.78 -24.13
C ILE A 102 26.89 -14.97 -23.47
N LYS A 103 28.10 -14.74 -22.94
CA LYS A 103 28.83 -15.73 -22.15
C LYS A 103 28.76 -15.35 -20.67
N LEU A 104 28.40 -16.31 -19.82
CA LEU A 104 28.41 -16.16 -18.37
C LEU A 104 29.77 -16.56 -17.78
N HIS A 105 30.19 -15.81 -16.78
CA HIS A 105 31.32 -16.07 -15.91
C HIS A 105 30.85 -15.98 -14.46
N LYS A 106 31.45 -16.77 -13.56
CA LYS A 106 31.08 -16.75 -12.13
C LYS A 106 31.12 -15.35 -11.51
N LYS A 107 32.10 -14.52 -11.93
CA LYS A 107 32.29 -13.14 -11.46
C LYS A 107 31.19 -12.17 -11.90
N ASP A 108 30.37 -12.52 -12.89
CA ASP A 108 29.33 -11.63 -13.42
C ASP A 108 28.22 -11.34 -12.41
N PHE A 109 28.02 -12.24 -11.43
CA PHE A 109 27.06 -12.06 -10.35
C PHE A 109 27.65 -11.36 -9.13
N GLU A 110 28.98 -11.27 -9.04
CA GLU A 110 29.69 -10.47 -8.04
C GLU A 110 29.73 -8.99 -8.45
N ASP A 111 29.80 -8.72 -9.75
CA ASP A 111 29.84 -7.37 -10.35
C ASP A 111 28.89 -7.30 -11.57
N VAL A 112 27.60 -7.07 -11.26
CA VAL A 112 26.53 -7.01 -12.27
C VAL A 112 26.68 -5.80 -13.19
N ASP A 113 27.29 -4.71 -12.72
CA ASP A 113 27.53 -3.49 -13.50
C ASP A 113 28.51 -3.77 -14.63
N ARG A 114 29.62 -4.45 -14.33
CA ARG A 114 30.59 -4.88 -15.35
C ARG A 114 29.97 -5.88 -16.33
N PHE A 115 29.15 -6.80 -15.83
CA PHE A 115 28.44 -7.75 -16.68
C PHE A 115 27.48 -7.02 -17.65
N TYR A 116 26.71 -6.07 -17.14
CA TYR A 116 25.80 -5.23 -17.93
C TYR A 116 26.53 -4.46 -19.03
N ASN A 117 27.64 -3.78 -18.68
CA ASN A 117 28.44 -3.04 -19.65
C ASN A 117 28.99 -3.94 -20.77
N ARG A 118 29.45 -5.16 -20.41
CA ARG A 118 29.90 -6.15 -21.40
C ARG A 118 28.78 -6.58 -22.36
N ILE A 119 27.58 -6.83 -21.83
CA ILE A 119 26.41 -7.17 -22.66
C ILE A 119 26.07 -6.02 -23.60
N LEU A 120 26.04 -4.79 -23.07
CA LEU A 120 25.70 -3.59 -23.81
C LEU A 120 26.67 -3.37 -24.98
N GLU A 121 27.97 -3.48 -24.75
CA GLU A 121 28.98 -3.41 -25.82
C GLU A 121 28.78 -4.51 -26.88
N GLY A 122 28.50 -5.75 -26.45
CA GLY A 122 28.28 -6.88 -27.35
C GLY A 122 27.03 -6.70 -28.23
N LEU A 123 25.92 -6.26 -27.64
CA LEU A 123 24.66 -6.04 -28.36
C LEU A 123 24.73 -4.84 -29.31
N ILE A 124 25.40 -3.75 -28.91
CA ILE A 124 25.61 -2.59 -29.78
C ILE A 124 26.40 -3.00 -31.03
N LYS A 125 27.48 -3.76 -30.86
CA LYS A 125 28.33 -4.23 -31.97
C LYS A 125 27.58 -5.14 -32.93
N LYS A 126 26.72 -6.03 -32.43
CA LYS A 126 26.01 -7.03 -33.25
C LYS A 126 24.70 -6.52 -33.88
N LYS A 127 23.90 -5.73 -33.15
CA LYS A 127 22.51 -5.42 -33.55
C LYS A 127 22.13 -3.94 -33.51
N ARG A 128 23.08 -3.02 -33.26
CA ARG A 128 22.86 -1.55 -33.15
C ARG A 128 21.74 -1.16 -32.16
N GLY A 129 21.40 -2.03 -31.21
CA GLY A 129 20.37 -1.78 -30.20
C GLY A 129 21.00 -1.42 -28.86
N ARG A 130 20.57 -0.31 -28.26
CA ARG A 130 20.88 -0.01 -26.84
C ARG A 130 19.81 -0.62 -25.95
N ILE A 131 20.22 -1.14 -24.81
CA ILE A 131 19.32 -1.58 -23.75
C ILE A 131 19.40 -0.60 -22.59
N SER A 132 18.29 -0.39 -21.88
CA SER A 132 18.27 0.41 -20.64
C SER A 132 18.38 -0.45 -19.39
N SER A 133 18.02 -1.73 -19.49
CA SER A 133 18.11 -2.66 -18.37
C SER A 133 18.23 -4.12 -18.80
N ILE A 134 18.84 -4.92 -17.93
CA ILE A 134 18.83 -6.37 -17.96
C ILE A 134 17.99 -6.90 -16.81
N ARG A 135 17.26 -7.99 -17.05
CA ARG A 135 16.48 -8.73 -16.06
C ARG A 135 16.93 -10.18 -16.08
N ILE A 136 17.53 -10.64 -14.99
CA ILE A 136 18.07 -11.99 -14.89
C ILE A 136 17.13 -12.82 -14.03
N PHE A 137 16.64 -13.91 -14.60
CA PHE A 137 15.77 -14.87 -13.93
C PHE A 137 16.49 -16.21 -13.81
N LYS A 138 16.59 -16.73 -12.59
CA LYS A 138 16.91 -18.16 -12.41
C LYS A 138 15.75 -19.01 -12.90
N GLU A 139 16.02 -20.22 -13.36
CA GLU A 139 15.00 -21.14 -13.85
C GLU A 139 13.88 -21.36 -12.82
N GLN A 140 14.24 -21.47 -11.54
CA GLN A 140 13.30 -21.57 -10.43
C GLN A 140 12.35 -20.37 -10.34
N ALA A 141 12.79 -19.14 -10.67
CA ALA A 141 11.90 -17.97 -10.71
C ALA A 141 10.77 -18.17 -11.73
N ILE A 142 11.10 -18.71 -12.90
CA ILE A 142 10.13 -18.99 -13.96
C ILE A 142 9.13 -20.03 -13.50
N SER A 143 9.57 -21.05 -12.76
CA SER A 143 8.69 -22.05 -12.16
C SER A 143 7.71 -21.42 -11.17
N TYR A 144 8.17 -20.53 -10.28
CA TYR A 144 7.29 -19.80 -9.35
C TYR A 144 6.28 -18.90 -10.08
N ILE A 145 6.73 -18.13 -11.07
CA ILE A 145 5.87 -17.26 -11.87
C ILE A 145 4.81 -18.08 -12.61
N ASN A 146 5.19 -19.24 -13.16
CA ASN A 146 4.26 -20.12 -13.85
C ASN A 146 3.19 -20.68 -12.91
N GLN A 147 3.58 -21.13 -11.73
CA GLN A 147 2.66 -21.60 -10.69
C GLN A 147 1.71 -20.48 -10.25
N TYR A 148 2.22 -19.26 -10.10
CA TYR A 148 1.39 -18.08 -9.82
C TYR A 148 0.37 -17.83 -10.94
N CYS A 149 0.78 -17.97 -12.21
CA CYS A 149 -0.11 -17.79 -13.35
C CYS A 149 -1.13 -18.93 -13.56
N LEU A 150 -1.05 -20.04 -12.83
CA LEU A 150 -2.09 -21.07 -12.86
C LEU A 150 -3.40 -20.49 -12.31
N ASP A 151 -4.44 -20.60 -13.13
CA ASP A 151 -5.82 -20.17 -12.87
C ASP A 151 -5.98 -18.68 -12.53
N ILE A 152 -5.01 -17.84 -12.94
CA ILE A 152 -4.97 -16.40 -12.59
C ILE A 152 -6.24 -15.64 -12.98
N GLU A 153 -6.93 -16.09 -14.04
CA GLU A 153 -8.11 -15.47 -14.65
C GLU A 153 -9.33 -15.49 -13.73
N ASP A 154 -9.45 -16.52 -12.89
CA ASP A 154 -10.64 -16.75 -12.06
C ASP A 154 -10.45 -16.32 -10.60
N LEU A 155 -9.27 -15.78 -10.23
CA LEU A 155 -9.00 -15.42 -8.84
C LEU A 155 -9.65 -14.10 -8.43
N PRO A 156 -10.33 -14.08 -7.27
CA PRO A 156 -10.67 -12.84 -6.57
C PRO A 156 -9.42 -12.00 -6.31
N LEU A 157 -9.60 -10.67 -6.31
CA LEU A 157 -8.47 -9.74 -6.22
C LEU A 157 -7.71 -9.83 -4.88
N ASP A 158 -8.42 -10.04 -3.77
CA ASP A 158 -7.81 -10.21 -2.45
C ASP A 158 -6.90 -11.46 -2.43
N LEU A 159 -7.36 -12.58 -2.97
CA LEU A 159 -6.55 -13.80 -3.08
C LEU A 159 -5.39 -13.64 -4.08
N LEU A 160 -5.59 -12.90 -5.17
CA LEU A 160 -4.53 -12.52 -6.10
C LEU A 160 -3.43 -11.74 -5.39
N LEU A 161 -3.78 -10.70 -4.61
CA LEU A 161 -2.82 -9.86 -3.89
C LEU A 161 -2.03 -10.68 -2.86
N ILE A 162 -2.70 -11.59 -2.14
CA ILE A 162 -2.05 -12.55 -1.23
C ILE A 162 -0.99 -13.37 -1.97
N ARG A 163 -1.37 -14.03 -3.08
CA ARG A 163 -0.46 -14.86 -3.88
C ARG A 163 0.67 -14.05 -4.51
N PHE A 164 0.39 -12.81 -4.93
CA PHE A 164 1.37 -11.94 -5.58
C PHE A 164 2.43 -11.45 -4.61
N LEU A 165 2.03 -11.06 -3.39
CA LEU A 165 2.95 -10.67 -2.33
C LEU A 165 3.83 -11.85 -1.88
N ASP A 166 3.26 -13.05 -1.80
CA ASP A 166 4.04 -14.28 -1.55
C ASP A 166 5.07 -14.53 -2.66
N LEU A 167 4.66 -14.43 -3.93
CA LEU A 167 5.58 -14.57 -5.06
C LEU A 167 6.74 -13.57 -4.98
N ILE A 168 6.45 -12.29 -4.75
CA ILE A 168 7.48 -11.25 -4.63
C ILE A 168 8.47 -11.59 -3.51
N GLN A 169 7.96 -11.97 -2.33
CA GLN A 169 8.81 -12.27 -1.18
C GLN A 169 9.69 -13.50 -1.42
N GLU A 170 9.15 -14.57 -2.02
CA GLU A 170 9.92 -15.76 -2.38
C GLU A 170 11.02 -15.45 -3.41
N LEU A 171 10.72 -14.66 -4.45
CA LEU A 171 11.70 -14.26 -5.45
C LEU A 171 12.85 -13.43 -4.84
N ILE A 172 12.55 -12.56 -3.88
CA ILE A 172 13.53 -11.73 -3.16
C ILE A 172 14.37 -12.59 -2.21
N ASN A 173 13.73 -13.35 -1.32
CA ASN A 173 14.40 -14.16 -0.29
C ASN A 173 15.38 -15.16 -0.90
N LYS A 174 14.99 -15.82 -1.99
CA LYS A 174 15.81 -16.81 -2.69
C LYS A 174 16.76 -16.20 -3.73
N LYS A 175 16.77 -14.87 -3.89
CA LYS A 175 17.57 -14.14 -4.90
C LYS A 175 17.42 -14.77 -6.29
N LEU A 176 16.18 -15.02 -6.71
CA LEU A 176 15.86 -15.68 -7.99
C LEU A 176 15.71 -14.70 -9.16
N PHE A 177 15.58 -13.41 -8.85
CA PHE A 177 15.38 -12.34 -9.81
C PHE A 177 16.33 -11.17 -9.52
N ILE A 178 16.99 -10.68 -10.57
CA ILE A 178 17.87 -9.51 -10.53
C ILE A 178 17.45 -8.57 -11.66
N ILE A 179 17.43 -7.27 -11.40
CA ILE A 179 17.24 -6.23 -12.42
C ILE A 179 18.36 -5.19 -12.28
N HIS A 180 18.99 -4.81 -13.39
CA HIS A 180 20.07 -3.82 -13.41
C HIS A 180 19.90 -2.87 -14.62
N PRO A 181 20.08 -1.54 -14.46
CA PRO A 181 20.28 -0.83 -13.21
C PRO A 181 19.08 -0.98 -12.28
N GLU A 182 19.34 -1.01 -10.98
CA GLU A 182 18.33 -1.37 -10.01
C GLU A 182 17.25 -0.26 -9.89
N PRO A 183 15.98 -0.57 -10.19
CA PRO A 183 14.91 0.41 -10.06
C PRO A 183 14.60 0.69 -8.59
N LYS A 184 14.26 1.95 -8.29
CA LYS A 184 13.96 2.37 -6.91
C LYS A 184 12.81 1.58 -6.27
N ILE A 185 11.78 1.23 -7.04
CA ILE A 185 10.70 0.38 -6.53
C ILE A 185 11.18 -1.02 -6.14
N PHE A 186 12.17 -1.57 -6.85
CA PHE A 186 12.70 -2.89 -6.54
C PHE A 186 13.58 -2.85 -5.29
N ASN A 187 14.40 -1.79 -5.14
CA ASN A 187 15.09 -1.49 -3.89
C ASN A 187 14.10 -1.40 -2.73
N PHE A 188 13.06 -0.58 -2.87
CA PHE A 188 12.02 -0.40 -1.87
C PHE A 188 11.34 -1.73 -1.48
N LEU A 189 11.05 -2.62 -2.44
CA LEU A 189 10.46 -3.93 -2.15
C LEU A 189 11.43 -4.85 -1.41
N LYS A 190 12.70 -4.92 -1.81
CA LYS A 190 13.75 -5.66 -1.10
C LYS A 190 13.90 -5.17 0.33
N ASP A 191 13.96 -3.87 0.46
CA ASP A 191 14.04 -3.13 1.72
C ASP A 191 12.87 -3.50 2.63
N ILE A 192 11.62 -3.43 2.16
CA ILE A 192 10.47 -3.86 2.96
C ILE A 192 10.57 -5.33 3.39
N VAL A 193 10.96 -6.23 2.49
CA VAL A 193 11.08 -7.66 2.82
C VAL A 193 12.13 -7.90 3.91
N ASN A 194 13.27 -7.21 3.83
CA ASN A 194 14.31 -7.27 4.85
C ASN A 194 13.84 -6.66 6.18
N PHE A 195 13.14 -5.53 6.11
CA PHE A 195 12.59 -4.80 7.24
C PHE A 195 11.56 -5.61 8.05
N LEU A 196 10.77 -6.45 7.36
CA LEU A 196 9.81 -7.37 7.98
C LEU A 196 10.45 -8.62 8.61
N ASN A 197 11.77 -8.80 8.49
CA ASN A 197 12.59 -9.82 9.16
C ASN A 197 11.90 -11.20 9.31
N GLY A 198 11.47 -11.78 8.19
CA GLY A 198 10.81 -13.10 8.14
C GLY A 198 9.29 -13.08 8.28
N TYR A 199 8.67 -11.94 8.65
CA TYR A 199 7.23 -11.77 8.55
C TYR A 199 6.78 -11.74 7.08
N ARG A 200 5.69 -12.45 6.78
CA ARG A 200 5.21 -12.56 5.40
C ARG A 200 4.36 -11.36 4.99
N LEU A 201 4.65 -10.77 3.83
CA LEU A 201 3.90 -9.67 3.23
C LEU A 201 2.42 -10.02 3.05
N ASN A 202 2.12 -11.28 2.71
CA ASN A 202 0.75 -11.74 2.57
C ASN A 202 -0.04 -11.68 3.90
N ASN A 203 0.61 -11.95 5.03
CA ASN A 203 0.02 -11.90 6.37
C ASN A 203 -0.23 -10.45 6.77
N LEU A 204 0.71 -9.54 6.47
CA LEU A 204 0.50 -8.10 6.62
C LEU A 204 -0.73 -7.63 5.83
N PHE A 205 -0.85 -8.05 4.57
CA PHE A 205 -2.00 -7.72 3.74
C PHE A 205 -3.30 -8.29 4.30
N LYS A 206 -3.34 -9.57 4.71
CA LYS A 206 -4.52 -10.20 5.35
C LYS A 206 -4.95 -9.44 6.60
N MET A 207 -3.99 -9.05 7.44
CA MET A 207 -4.22 -8.25 8.64
C MET A 207 -4.84 -6.89 8.28
N VAL A 208 -4.24 -6.12 7.36
CA VAL A 208 -4.81 -4.83 6.91
C VAL A 208 -6.20 -5.01 6.30
N TYR A 209 -6.36 -6.02 5.45
CA TYR A 209 -7.62 -6.35 4.78
C TYR A 209 -8.75 -6.66 5.78
N SER A 210 -8.44 -7.35 6.88
CA SER A 210 -9.40 -7.71 7.92
C SER A 210 -9.96 -6.50 8.69
N TYR A 211 -9.22 -5.37 8.70
CA TYR A 211 -9.63 -4.11 9.33
C TYR A 211 -10.40 -3.16 8.41
N LEU A 212 -10.38 -3.38 7.10
CA LEU A 212 -11.15 -2.54 6.17
C LEU A 212 -12.66 -2.84 6.26
N PRO A 213 -13.54 -1.83 6.40
CA PRO A 213 -14.99 -2.04 6.35
C PRO A 213 -15.45 -2.39 4.93
N ILE A 214 -16.74 -2.75 4.77
CA ILE A 214 -17.39 -2.75 3.44
C ILE A 214 -17.33 -1.33 2.89
N PHE A 215 -16.99 -1.17 1.62
CA PHE A 215 -16.98 0.13 0.95
C PHE A 215 -17.22 0.01 -0.55
N ASN A 216 -17.75 1.08 -1.14
CA ASN A 216 -17.89 1.25 -2.58
C ASN A 216 -17.39 2.65 -2.98
N VAL A 217 -16.17 2.75 -3.50
CA VAL A 217 -15.50 4.04 -3.75
C VAL A 217 -14.99 4.12 -5.19
N SER A 218 -15.11 5.28 -5.82
CA SER A 218 -14.47 5.59 -7.10
C SER A 218 -13.43 6.70 -6.97
N PHE A 219 -12.31 6.56 -7.68
CA PHE A 219 -11.27 7.57 -7.82
C PHE A 219 -11.16 7.97 -9.29
N ILE A 220 -11.33 9.24 -9.59
CA ILE A 220 -11.21 9.84 -10.91
C ILE A 220 -9.85 10.51 -10.96
N PHE A 221 -8.95 9.99 -11.78
CA PHE A 221 -7.60 10.51 -11.94
C PHE A 221 -7.56 11.49 -13.11
N GLY A 222 -7.77 12.77 -12.82
CA GLY A 222 -7.80 13.84 -13.81
C GLY A 222 -6.42 14.09 -14.42
N ALA A 223 -6.33 14.07 -15.74
CA ALA A 223 -5.13 14.43 -16.50
C ALA A 223 -5.49 15.09 -17.83
N LYS A 224 -4.55 15.86 -18.39
CA LYS A 224 -4.74 16.52 -19.71
C LYS A 224 -4.87 15.53 -20.86
N THR A 225 -4.19 14.38 -20.75
CA THR A 225 -4.04 13.37 -21.81
C THR A 225 -5.13 12.31 -21.73
N LEU A 226 -5.26 11.64 -20.58
CA LEU A 226 -6.29 10.64 -20.34
C LEU A 226 -6.71 10.68 -18.88
N THR A 227 -7.97 11.03 -18.66
CA THR A 227 -8.63 10.82 -17.37
C THR A 227 -9.15 9.39 -17.31
N PHE A 228 -8.93 8.71 -16.19
CA PHE A 228 -9.45 7.36 -15.98
C PHE A 228 -10.04 7.23 -14.58
N ILE A 229 -10.88 6.22 -14.41
CA ILE A 229 -11.66 5.97 -13.21
C ILE A 229 -11.22 4.62 -12.63
N LEU A 230 -10.90 4.62 -11.35
CA LEU A 230 -10.63 3.42 -10.57
C LEU A 230 -11.80 3.18 -9.61
N HIS A 231 -12.52 2.09 -9.82
CA HIS A 231 -13.63 1.68 -8.98
C HIS A 231 -13.20 0.53 -8.08
N ILE A 232 -13.21 0.75 -6.76
CA ILE A 232 -12.79 -0.23 -5.75
C ILE A 232 -13.96 -0.52 -4.83
N GLN A 233 -14.25 -1.81 -4.63
CA GLN A 233 -15.32 -2.25 -3.76
C GLN A 233 -14.84 -3.38 -2.85
N LYS A 234 -15.27 -3.36 -1.59
CA LYS A 234 -15.25 -4.52 -0.70
C LYS A 234 -16.71 -4.90 -0.43
N ILE A 235 -17.16 -6.01 -0.98
CA ILE A 235 -18.58 -6.41 -0.98
C ILE A 235 -18.76 -7.86 -0.54
N PHE A 236 -19.95 -8.17 -0.04
CA PHE A 236 -20.42 -9.53 0.24
C PHE A 236 -21.24 -10.02 -0.97
N ILE A 237 -21.01 -11.26 -1.41
CA ILE A 237 -21.85 -11.92 -2.44
C ILE A 237 -23.16 -12.42 -1.79
N SER A 238 -23.05 -12.96 -0.57
CA SER A 238 -24.16 -13.45 0.25
C SER A 238 -23.92 -13.16 1.73
N LYS A 239 -24.95 -13.26 2.58
CA LYS A 239 -24.84 -13.00 4.04
C LYS A 239 -23.90 -13.99 4.78
N SER A 240 -23.56 -15.12 4.15
CA SER A 240 -22.75 -16.20 4.74
C SER A 240 -21.33 -16.30 4.17
N GLU A 241 -21.01 -15.58 3.10
CA GLU A 241 -19.67 -15.61 2.48
C GLU A 241 -18.74 -14.55 3.07
N GLN A 242 -17.43 -14.78 2.94
CA GLN A 242 -16.43 -13.77 3.26
C GLN A 242 -16.54 -12.61 2.23
N PRO A 243 -16.31 -11.35 2.65
CA PRO A 243 -16.24 -10.26 1.70
C PRO A 243 -15.04 -10.48 0.77
N TYR A 244 -15.12 -9.97 -0.46
CA TYR A 244 -14.02 -10.00 -1.44
C TYR A 244 -13.75 -8.61 -2.01
N LEU A 245 -12.57 -8.42 -2.59
CA LEU A 245 -12.22 -7.17 -3.27
C LEU A 245 -12.55 -7.23 -4.76
N ARG A 246 -13.18 -6.17 -5.24
CA ARG A 246 -13.40 -5.92 -6.67
C ARG A 246 -12.72 -4.64 -7.08
N LEU A 247 -12.02 -4.69 -8.22
CA LEU A 247 -11.34 -3.55 -8.82
C LEU A 247 -11.70 -3.45 -10.30
N LYS A 248 -12.03 -2.26 -10.77
CA LYS A 248 -12.21 -1.96 -12.20
C LYS A 248 -11.45 -0.70 -12.56
N PHE A 249 -10.78 -0.73 -13.70
CA PHE A 249 -10.27 0.46 -14.35
C PHE A 249 -11.16 0.76 -15.54
N LEU A 250 -11.64 2.00 -15.62
CA LEU A 250 -12.58 2.45 -16.64
C LEU A 250 -12.07 3.75 -17.26
N ILE A 251 -12.31 3.92 -18.54
CA ILE A 251 -12.29 5.24 -19.17
C ILE A 251 -13.71 5.85 -19.12
N PRO A 252 -13.85 7.19 -19.21
CA PRO A 252 -15.17 7.84 -19.16
C PRO A 252 -16.18 7.27 -20.18
N GLU A 253 -15.68 6.90 -21.36
CA GLU A 253 -16.44 6.30 -22.44
C GLU A 253 -17.04 4.94 -22.06
N ASP A 254 -16.39 4.17 -21.18
CA ASP A 254 -16.93 2.89 -20.67
C ASP A 254 -18.21 3.10 -19.83
N LEU A 255 -18.41 4.32 -19.31
CA LEU A 255 -19.62 4.72 -18.57
C LEU A 255 -20.63 5.48 -19.45
N GLY A 256 -20.31 5.69 -20.73
CA GLY A 256 -21.09 6.56 -21.62
C GLY A 256 -21.08 8.02 -21.17
N ILE A 257 -19.97 8.49 -20.57
CA ILE A 257 -19.81 9.88 -20.14
C ILE A 257 -18.76 10.57 -20.99
N GLU A 258 -19.10 11.75 -21.50
CA GLU A 258 -18.17 12.66 -22.17
C GLU A 258 -17.77 13.75 -21.18
N PHE A 259 -16.47 13.87 -20.87
CA PHE A 259 -15.97 14.86 -19.91
C PHE A 259 -15.67 16.22 -20.54
N GLU A 260 -15.78 16.36 -21.86
CA GLU A 260 -15.44 17.60 -22.56
C GLU A 260 -16.37 18.74 -22.13
N GLY A 261 -15.79 19.86 -21.69
CA GLY A 261 -16.53 21.03 -21.19
C GLY A 261 -17.13 20.88 -19.79
N LEU A 262 -17.04 19.70 -19.15
CA LEU A 262 -17.56 19.49 -17.80
C LEU A 262 -16.60 19.98 -16.72
N SER A 263 -17.15 20.55 -15.66
CA SER A 263 -16.44 20.84 -14.43
C SER A 263 -16.13 19.58 -13.63
N GLU A 264 -15.12 19.63 -12.76
CA GLU A 264 -14.72 18.50 -11.92
C GLU A 264 -15.86 18.00 -11.00
N ASN A 265 -16.76 18.90 -10.59
CA ASN A 265 -17.93 18.54 -9.78
C ASN A 265 -19.00 17.80 -10.61
N GLU A 266 -19.25 18.22 -11.85
CA GLU A 266 -20.20 17.53 -12.76
C GLU A 266 -19.68 16.14 -13.13
N ILE A 267 -18.38 16.02 -13.41
CA ILE A 267 -17.70 14.74 -13.64
C ILE A 267 -17.91 13.81 -12.43
N LEU A 268 -17.69 14.32 -11.22
CA LEU A 268 -17.90 13.56 -9.98
C LEU A 268 -19.33 13.09 -9.81
N GLU A 269 -20.31 13.94 -10.10
CA GLU A 269 -21.73 13.61 -10.01
C GLU A 269 -22.11 12.49 -10.97
N LEU A 270 -21.75 12.63 -12.25
CA LEU A 270 -22.04 11.61 -13.25
C LEU A 270 -21.41 10.27 -12.93
N VAL A 271 -20.15 10.25 -12.50
CA VAL A 271 -19.46 9.00 -12.12
C VAL A 271 -20.09 8.40 -10.86
N ASN A 272 -20.43 9.21 -9.86
CA ASN A 272 -21.07 8.76 -8.63
C ASN A 272 -22.43 8.11 -8.91
N GLU A 273 -23.24 8.72 -9.77
CA GLU A 273 -24.55 8.22 -10.18
C GLU A 273 -24.47 6.94 -11.00
N ARG A 274 -23.58 6.90 -12.02
CA ARG A 274 -23.43 5.73 -12.90
C ARG A 274 -22.89 4.50 -12.17
N LEU A 275 -21.97 4.68 -11.23
CA LEU A 275 -21.36 3.59 -10.45
C LEU A 275 -22.06 3.33 -9.11
N GLN A 276 -23.02 4.18 -8.72
CA GLN A 276 -23.73 4.14 -7.43
C GLN A 276 -22.76 4.02 -6.23
N THR A 277 -21.67 4.78 -6.26
CA THR A 277 -20.63 4.72 -5.22
C THR A 277 -21.02 5.49 -3.97
N ASP A 278 -20.58 5.02 -2.80
CA ASP A 278 -20.73 5.75 -1.54
C ASP A 278 -20.00 7.10 -1.60
N GLN A 279 -18.82 7.09 -2.22
CA GLN A 279 -17.93 8.24 -2.38
C GLN A 279 -17.20 8.19 -3.71
N SER A 280 -17.04 9.36 -4.32
CA SER A 280 -16.25 9.58 -5.52
C SER A 280 -15.24 10.68 -5.27
N TYR A 281 -13.97 10.40 -5.56
CA TYR A 281 -12.86 11.33 -5.37
C TYR A 281 -12.32 11.77 -6.72
N PHE A 282 -12.18 13.06 -6.96
CA PHE A 282 -11.45 13.57 -8.12
C PHE A 282 -10.07 14.00 -7.65
N ILE A 283 -9.01 13.42 -8.23
CA ILE A 283 -7.63 13.66 -7.84
C ILE A 283 -6.81 13.91 -9.09
N HIS A 284 -5.97 14.94 -9.09
CA HIS A 284 -5.03 15.15 -10.19
C HIS A 284 -3.99 14.03 -10.25
N GLN A 285 -3.87 13.41 -11.42
CA GLN A 285 -3.02 12.23 -11.63
C GLN A 285 -1.54 12.51 -11.28
N ASN A 286 -1.01 13.68 -11.64
CA ASN A 286 0.38 14.05 -11.40
C ASN A 286 0.73 14.05 -9.89
N ASN A 287 -0.21 14.47 -9.04
CA ASN A 287 0.01 14.50 -7.59
C ASN A 287 0.15 13.08 -7.03
N VAL A 288 -0.66 12.15 -7.52
CA VAL A 288 -0.63 10.74 -7.11
C VAL A 288 0.67 10.08 -7.57
N ILE A 289 1.08 10.32 -8.82
CA ILE A 289 2.34 9.78 -9.34
C ILE A 289 3.53 10.34 -8.56
N SER A 290 3.52 11.63 -8.23
CA SER A 290 4.56 12.25 -7.40
C SER A 290 4.65 11.58 -6.03
N LEU A 291 3.52 11.40 -5.35
CA LEU A 291 3.47 10.73 -4.04
C LEU A 291 3.99 9.30 -4.11
N LEU A 292 3.54 8.50 -5.09
CA LEU A 292 4.01 7.12 -5.27
C LEU A 292 5.52 7.06 -5.56
N THR A 293 6.03 8.02 -6.34
CA THR A 293 7.48 8.12 -6.62
C THR A 293 8.27 8.43 -5.35
N GLU A 294 7.79 9.38 -4.53
CA GLU A 294 8.42 9.71 -3.25
C GLU A 294 8.42 8.51 -2.30
N ILE A 295 7.30 7.77 -2.19
CA ILE A 295 7.21 6.57 -1.36
C ILE A 295 8.21 5.51 -1.84
N SER A 296 8.30 5.27 -3.16
CA SER A 296 9.25 4.31 -3.72
C SER A 296 10.72 4.71 -3.57
N ASN A 297 11.00 5.97 -3.21
CA ASN A 297 12.35 6.47 -2.96
C ASN A 297 12.75 6.40 -1.47
N LEU A 298 11.84 5.97 -0.59
CA LEU A 298 12.13 5.82 0.84
C LEU A 298 13.05 4.62 1.06
N SER A 299 14.00 4.76 1.98
CA SER A 299 14.80 3.66 2.49
C SER A 299 13.99 2.75 3.41
N ALA A 300 14.30 1.44 3.45
CA ALA A 300 13.72 0.48 4.41
C ALA A 300 13.76 0.96 5.86
N ASN A 301 14.95 1.39 6.28
CA ASN A 301 15.16 1.94 7.60
C ASN A 301 14.56 3.34 7.58
N VAL A 302 13.29 3.41 7.92
CA VAL A 302 12.57 4.66 7.86
C VAL A 302 13.00 5.46 9.07
N LYS A 303 13.92 6.41 8.84
CA LYS A 303 14.23 7.45 9.81
C LYS A 303 12.92 8.10 10.25
N LYS A 304 12.80 8.40 11.54
CA LYS A 304 11.61 9.06 12.07
C LYS A 304 11.28 10.35 11.32
N GLU A 305 12.28 11.12 10.88
CA GLU A 305 12.07 12.34 10.08
C GLU A 305 11.37 12.05 8.75
N ASN A 306 11.64 10.90 8.13
CA ASN A 306 10.97 10.49 6.90
C ASN A 306 9.51 10.12 7.18
N LEU A 307 9.23 9.36 8.26
CA LEU A 307 7.85 9.06 8.69
C LEU A 307 7.06 10.33 9.00
N PHE A 308 7.71 11.27 9.69
CA PHE A 308 7.16 12.58 10.01
C PHE A 308 6.78 13.37 8.75
N LEU A 309 7.69 13.44 7.77
CA LEU A 309 7.47 14.14 6.51
C LEU A 309 6.34 13.50 5.69
N ILE A 310 6.24 12.17 5.68
CA ILE A 310 5.13 11.46 5.03
C ILE A 310 3.81 11.80 5.73
N PHE A 311 3.77 11.73 7.07
CA PHE A 311 2.57 12.03 7.83
C PHE A 311 2.12 13.48 7.62
N GLN A 312 3.05 14.42 7.60
CA GLN A 312 2.80 15.81 7.24
C GLN A 312 2.21 15.95 5.83
N LYS A 313 2.79 15.27 4.82
CA LYS A 313 2.29 15.30 3.43
C LYS A 313 0.88 14.73 3.33
N LEU A 314 0.57 13.65 4.05
CA LEU A 314 -0.78 13.07 4.11
C LEU A 314 -1.79 14.06 4.70
N LEU A 315 -1.44 14.71 5.82
CA LEU A 315 -2.31 15.73 6.43
C LEU A 315 -2.47 16.97 5.54
N PHE A 316 -1.40 17.39 4.85
CA PHE A 316 -1.45 18.47 3.89
C PHE A 316 -2.36 18.13 2.69
N GLY A 317 -2.26 16.89 2.18
CA GLY A 317 -3.17 16.36 1.17
C GLY A 317 -4.62 16.42 1.64
N TYR A 318 -4.90 15.92 2.84
CA TYR A 318 -6.23 15.96 3.45
C TYR A 318 -6.77 17.39 3.63
N ARG A 319 -5.92 18.33 4.07
CA ARG A 319 -6.23 19.76 4.21
C ARG A 319 -6.60 20.41 2.87
N SER A 320 -6.03 19.93 1.76
CA SER A 320 -6.16 20.53 0.43
C SER A 320 -7.46 20.18 -0.31
N PHE A 321 -8.54 19.92 0.43
CA PHE A 321 -9.88 19.66 -0.09
C PHE A 321 -10.46 20.87 -0.85
N GLU A 322 -11.01 20.61 -2.04
CA GLU A 322 -11.41 21.56 -3.11
C GLU A 322 -10.24 22.38 -3.70
N LYS A 323 -8.99 21.96 -3.47
CA LYS A 323 -7.81 22.54 -4.12
C LYS A 323 -7.03 21.53 -4.96
N PHE A 324 -6.69 20.38 -4.37
CA PHE A 324 -5.96 19.30 -5.05
C PHE A 324 -6.81 18.05 -5.26
N TRP A 325 -7.94 17.97 -4.57
CA TRP A 325 -8.90 16.89 -4.72
C TRP A 325 -10.31 17.35 -4.33
N PHE A 326 -11.30 16.68 -4.91
CA PHE A 326 -12.72 16.94 -4.70
C PHE A 326 -13.43 15.64 -4.31
N LEU A 327 -14.59 15.76 -3.65
CA LEU A 327 -15.35 14.63 -3.12
C LEU A 327 -16.85 14.82 -3.39
N LYS A 328 -17.49 13.75 -3.86
CA LYS A 328 -18.95 13.62 -3.89
C LYS A 328 -19.36 12.38 -3.08
N PRO A 329 -20.38 12.47 -2.19
CA PRO A 329 -21.05 13.69 -1.77
C PRO A 329 -20.10 14.61 -0.98
N LYS A 330 -20.29 15.93 -1.13
CA LYS A 330 -19.49 16.91 -0.38
C LYS A 330 -19.66 16.69 1.13
N PRO A 331 -18.59 16.81 1.94
CA PRO A 331 -18.74 16.62 3.38
C PRO A 331 -19.73 17.59 3.99
N VAL A 332 -20.69 17.05 4.75
CA VAL A 332 -21.76 17.82 5.39
C VAL A 332 -21.21 18.91 6.33
N ILE A 333 -19.97 18.75 6.81
CA ILE A 333 -19.27 19.75 7.63
C ILE A 333 -18.97 21.06 6.90
N TYR A 334 -19.09 21.08 5.57
CA TYR A 334 -19.01 22.30 4.76
C TYR A 334 -20.35 23.01 4.58
N ASN A 335 -21.46 22.45 5.08
CA ASN A 335 -22.76 23.11 5.10
C ASN A 335 -22.72 24.35 6.02
N ASN A 336 -23.17 25.49 5.51
CA ASN A 336 -23.12 26.77 6.22
C ASN A 336 -23.90 26.78 7.53
N LEU A 337 -25.12 26.21 7.55
CA LEU A 337 -25.95 26.14 8.75
C LEU A 337 -25.29 25.26 9.82
N LEU A 338 -24.80 24.09 9.41
CA LEU A 338 -24.12 23.19 10.34
C LEU A 338 -22.86 23.83 10.91
N ARG A 339 -22.06 24.50 10.07
CA ARG A 339 -20.88 25.26 10.51
C ARG A 339 -21.24 26.33 11.53
N PHE A 340 -22.27 27.12 11.25
CA PHE A 340 -22.77 28.13 12.18
C PHE A 340 -23.15 27.50 13.53
N LEU A 341 -23.94 26.43 13.52
CA LEU A 341 -24.34 25.72 14.74
C LEU A 341 -23.13 25.16 15.50
N THR A 342 -22.19 24.49 14.84
CA THR A 342 -20.98 23.96 15.49
C THR A 342 -20.13 25.07 16.12
N ARG A 343 -20.03 26.22 15.45
CA ARG A 343 -19.32 27.41 15.96
C ARG A 343 -19.98 28.01 17.20
N LEU A 344 -21.32 28.05 17.26
CA LEU A 344 -22.04 28.49 18.46
C LEU A 344 -21.68 27.64 19.68
N PHE A 345 -21.43 26.34 19.49
CA PHE A 345 -20.98 25.43 20.56
C PHE A 345 -19.45 25.43 20.77
N GLY A 346 -18.72 26.35 20.13
CA GLY A 346 -17.26 26.49 20.26
C GLY A 346 -16.45 25.46 19.47
N PHE A 347 -17.07 24.71 18.55
CA PHE A 347 -16.38 23.76 17.68
C PHE A 347 -16.22 24.36 16.27
N ASN A 348 -15.00 24.73 15.89
CA ASN A 348 -14.72 25.22 14.55
C ASN A 348 -14.04 24.13 13.71
N VAL A 349 -14.84 23.24 13.12
CA VAL A 349 -14.29 22.12 12.33
C VAL A 349 -14.13 22.55 10.87
N ASN A 350 -12.89 22.81 10.45
CA ASN A 350 -12.57 23.13 9.08
C ASN A 350 -11.33 22.34 8.64
N LEU A 351 -11.50 21.35 7.75
CA LEU A 351 -10.38 20.52 7.32
C LEU A 351 -9.30 21.34 6.61
N ARG A 352 -9.68 22.44 5.94
CA ARG A 352 -8.73 23.37 5.30
C ARG A 352 -7.82 24.10 6.28
N LYS A 353 -8.13 24.06 7.57
CA LYS A 353 -7.37 24.67 8.65
C LYS A 353 -6.74 23.64 9.58
N LEU A 354 -6.76 22.36 9.19
CA LEU A 354 -6.05 21.32 9.92
C LEU A 354 -4.55 21.64 9.96
N SER A 355 -3.96 21.60 11.15
CA SER A 355 -2.54 21.86 11.32
C SER A 355 -1.73 20.66 10.87
N HIS A 356 -1.16 20.75 9.67
CA HIS A 356 -0.27 19.72 9.12
C HIS A 356 1.16 19.83 9.68
N TRP A 357 1.47 20.83 10.51
CA TRP A 357 2.74 20.97 11.23
C TRP A 357 2.60 20.53 12.69
N ALA A 358 1.65 21.14 13.42
CA ALA A 358 1.53 20.93 14.86
C ALA A 358 1.05 19.52 15.23
N ILE A 359 0.22 18.87 14.40
CA ILE A 359 -0.23 17.50 14.67
C ILE A 359 0.94 16.52 14.55
N PRO A 360 1.71 16.48 13.43
CA PRO A 360 2.93 15.68 13.36
C PRO A 360 3.93 16.02 14.47
N ASP A 361 4.16 17.30 14.76
CA ASP A 361 5.15 17.73 15.77
C ASP A 361 4.78 17.21 17.15
N LEU A 362 3.51 17.33 17.51
CA LEU A 362 3.01 16.83 18.79
C LEU A 362 3.15 15.31 18.90
N ILE A 363 2.77 14.56 17.87
CA ILE A 363 2.91 13.10 17.86
C ILE A 363 4.39 12.70 17.94
N SER A 364 5.26 13.37 17.18
CA SER A 364 6.69 13.13 17.19
C SER A 364 7.30 13.40 18.58
N ASN A 365 6.99 14.54 19.18
CA ASN A 365 7.51 14.92 20.50
C ASN A 365 6.99 13.99 21.60
N LEU A 366 5.71 13.60 21.55
CA LEU A 366 5.19 12.56 22.45
C LEU A 366 5.95 11.27 22.26
N PHE A 367 6.18 10.83 21.02
CA PHE A 367 6.93 9.60 20.78
C PHE A 367 8.37 9.68 21.33
N ASP A 368 9.09 10.77 21.07
CA ASP A 368 10.48 10.95 21.54
C ASP A 368 10.58 10.99 23.07
N SER A 369 9.65 11.68 23.73
CA SER A 369 9.66 11.81 25.19
C SER A 369 9.41 10.48 25.91
N TRP A 370 8.71 9.53 25.29
CA TRP A 370 8.30 8.28 25.97
C TRP A 370 9.04 7.02 25.49
N PHE A 371 9.45 6.97 24.24
CA PHE A 371 10.16 5.81 23.68
C PHE A 371 11.67 6.05 23.52
N GLY A 372 12.14 7.31 23.66
CA GLY A 372 13.56 7.63 23.60
C GLY A 372 14.19 7.36 22.22
N LEU A 373 15.52 7.21 22.19
CA LEU A 373 16.28 6.93 20.96
C LEU A 373 16.19 5.46 20.54
N ASN A 374 16.28 4.56 21.53
CA ASN A 374 16.26 3.12 21.33
C ASN A 374 15.06 2.54 22.08
N SER A 375 14.17 1.85 21.37
CA SER A 375 13.02 1.19 21.98
C SER A 375 12.63 -0.10 21.30
N GLN A 376 12.08 -1.01 22.09
CA GLN A 376 11.40 -2.19 21.60
C GLN A 376 9.95 -2.16 22.08
N ILE A 377 9.02 -2.12 21.13
CA ILE A 377 7.59 -1.96 21.40
C ILE A 377 6.87 -3.20 20.92
N LEU A 378 6.24 -3.93 21.85
CA LEU A 378 5.36 -5.04 21.51
C LEU A 378 3.97 -4.51 21.21
N VAL A 379 3.44 -4.79 20.02
CA VAL A 379 2.06 -4.51 19.64
C VAL A 379 1.27 -5.81 19.59
N ILE A 380 0.25 -5.94 20.44
CA ILE A 380 -0.68 -7.07 20.46
C ILE A 380 -2.01 -6.61 19.88
N LEU A 381 -2.40 -7.20 18.75
CA LEU A 381 -3.70 -6.99 18.13
C LEU A 381 -4.67 -8.04 18.66
N THR A 382 -5.85 -7.62 19.10
CA THR A 382 -6.86 -8.50 19.74
C THR A 382 -8.19 -8.48 18.99
N ASP A 383 -8.99 -9.54 19.12
CA ASP A 383 -10.37 -9.63 18.62
C ASP A 383 -11.32 -10.08 19.74
N ILE A 384 -11.85 -9.11 20.48
CA ILE A 384 -12.78 -9.34 21.60
C ILE A 384 -14.08 -10.03 21.14
N GLN A 385 -14.47 -9.89 19.86
CA GLN A 385 -15.74 -10.43 19.38
C GLN A 385 -15.75 -11.95 19.28
N GLN A 386 -14.57 -12.57 19.17
CA GLN A 386 -14.41 -14.03 19.14
C GLN A 386 -14.74 -14.70 20.48
N SER A 387 -14.74 -13.95 21.59
CA SER A 387 -14.78 -14.52 22.94
C SER A 387 -15.82 -13.85 23.85
N LYS A 388 -17.07 -13.76 23.37
CA LYS A 388 -18.19 -13.04 24.02
C LYS A 388 -18.51 -13.44 25.47
N ASN A 389 -18.03 -14.59 25.96
CA ASN A 389 -18.40 -15.17 27.26
C ASN A 389 -17.27 -15.20 28.32
N LEU A 390 -16.12 -14.59 28.06
CA LEU A 390 -14.97 -14.65 28.98
C LEU A 390 -14.87 -13.46 29.93
N ASN A 391 -14.35 -13.71 31.12
CA ASN A 391 -14.16 -12.69 32.14
C ASN A 391 -12.90 -11.85 31.83
N LEU A 392 -13.09 -10.57 31.54
CA LEU A 392 -12.05 -9.59 31.14
C LEU A 392 -10.90 -9.44 32.15
N LYS A 393 -11.06 -9.92 33.39
CA LYS A 393 -10.06 -9.84 34.45
C LYS A 393 -9.05 -10.99 34.45
N ASN A 394 -9.30 -12.07 33.69
CA ASN A 394 -8.40 -13.22 33.65
C ASN A 394 -7.34 -13.01 32.56
N PHE A 395 -6.06 -13.25 32.83
CA PHE A 395 -5.02 -13.10 31.81
C PHE A 395 -5.15 -14.11 30.66
N ASN A 396 -5.70 -15.30 30.95
CA ASN A 396 -6.09 -16.29 29.93
C ASN A 396 -6.96 -15.66 28.81
N TYR A 397 -7.73 -14.61 29.15
CA TYR A 397 -8.49 -13.85 28.15
C TYR A 397 -7.59 -13.29 27.05
N LEU A 398 -6.46 -12.67 27.41
CA LEU A 398 -5.57 -12.03 26.44
C LEU A 398 -4.95 -13.06 25.48
N ARG A 399 -4.64 -14.26 26.00
CA ARG A 399 -4.18 -15.39 25.20
C ARG A 399 -5.23 -15.80 24.17
N GLU A 400 -6.48 -15.89 24.59
CA GLU A 400 -7.61 -16.27 23.71
C GLU A 400 -7.93 -15.19 22.67
N VAL A 401 -7.92 -13.91 23.04
CA VAL A 401 -8.28 -12.82 22.11
C VAL A 401 -7.14 -12.31 21.24
N SER A 402 -5.87 -12.62 21.56
CA SER A 402 -4.74 -12.20 20.72
C SER A 402 -4.88 -12.76 19.29
N GLU A 403 -4.67 -11.96 18.26
CA GLU A 403 -4.72 -12.39 16.86
C GLU A 403 -3.33 -12.31 16.24
N TYR A 404 -2.69 -11.15 16.37
CA TYR A 404 -1.33 -10.90 15.88
C TYR A 404 -0.50 -10.26 16.98
N SER A 405 0.80 -10.57 17.00
CA SER A 405 1.76 -9.93 17.88
C SER A 405 3.01 -9.55 17.10
N LEU A 406 3.36 -8.28 17.17
CA LEU A 406 4.45 -7.66 16.41
C LEU A 406 5.40 -6.94 17.35
N LEU A 407 6.69 -7.24 17.27
CA LEU A 407 7.76 -6.51 17.95
C LEU A 407 8.33 -5.47 16.99
N ILE A 408 8.31 -4.21 17.41
CA ILE A 408 8.82 -3.07 16.66
C ILE A 408 10.13 -2.64 17.31
N GLU A 409 11.23 -2.68 16.56
CA GLU A 409 12.56 -2.28 17.01
C GLU A 409 12.92 -0.90 16.45
N ILE A 410 13.34 0.00 17.34
CA ILE A 410 13.77 1.36 17.02
C ILE A 410 15.16 1.55 17.60
N GLU A 411 16.10 1.98 16.75
CA GLU A 411 17.48 2.29 17.12
C GLU A 411 17.86 3.67 16.56
N ASP A 412 18.40 4.55 17.38
CA ASP A 412 18.78 5.93 17.04
C ASP A 412 17.67 6.69 16.28
N LYS A 413 16.41 6.56 16.74
CA LYS A 413 15.19 7.11 16.08
C LYS A 413 14.92 6.56 14.68
N THR A 414 15.53 5.45 14.32
CA THR A 414 15.25 4.75 13.06
C THR A 414 14.46 3.50 13.36
N LEU A 415 13.37 3.31 12.63
CA LEU A 415 12.61 2.07 12.70
C LEU A 415 13.41 1.01 11.93
N THR A 416 13.98 0.03 12.62
CA THR A 416 14.97 -0.90 12.05
C THR A 416 14.36 -2.24 11.65
N LYS A 417 13.46 -2.80 12.48
CA LYS A 417 12.84 -4.11 12.22
C LYS A 417 11.42 -4.21 12.76
N ILE A 418 10.64 -5.08 12.13
CA ILE A 418 9.37 -5.59 12.67
C ILE A 418 9.43 -7.11 12.68
N ASN A 419 9.36 -7.73 13.85
CA ASN A 419 9.32 -9.18 14.00
C ASN A 419 7.91 -9.62 14.39
N SER A 420 7.48 -10.79 13.93
CA SER A 420 6.27 -11.42 14.47
C SER A 420 6.64 -12.34 15.62
N ILE A 421 5.87 -12.27 16.71
CA ILE A 421 6.04 -13.14 17.87
C ILE A 421 4.90 -14.15 17.90
N ASN A 422 5.25 -15.42 18.07
CA ASN A 422 4.26 -16.49 18.20
C ASN A 422 3.54 -16.39 19.55
N LYS A 423 2.27 -16.81 19.57
CA LYS A 423 1.49 -16.85 20.82
C LYS A 423 2.16 -17.71 21.90
N GLU A 424 2.81 -18.80 21.51
CA GLU A 424 3.51 -19.69 22.44
C GLU A 424 4.68 -18.99 23.13
N ASP A 425 5.40 -18.10 22.42
CA ASP A 425 6.48 -17.31 22.99
C ASP A 425 5.99 -16.20 23.93
N LEU A 426 4.74 -15.73 23.74
CA LEU A 426 4.11 -14.72 24.59
C LEU A 426 3.50 -15.30 25.86
N PHE A 427 2.80 -16.43 25.72
CA PHE A 427 2.03 -17.07 26.77
C PHE A 427 2.65 -18.43 27.10
N ASN A 428 3.77 -18.41 27.83
CA ASN A 428 4.43 -19.62 28.31
C ASN A 428 3.50 -20.35 29.29
N SER A 429 3.18 -21.62 28.98
CA SER A 429 2.29 -22.47 29.78
C SER A 429 2.84 -22.88 31.16
N THR A 430 4.10 -22.55 31.47
CA THR A 430 4.83 -23.04 32.65
C THR A 430 4.88 -22.06 33.82
N THR A 431 4.52 -20.78 33.64
CA THR A 431 4.55 -19.77 34.71
C THR A 431 3.15 -19.45 35.20
N GLU A 432 2.83 -19.79 36.45
CA GLU A 432 1.52 -19.56 37.09
C GLU A 432 1.12 -18.07 37.23
N ILE A 433 2.05 -17.14 36.99
CA ILE A 433 1.81 -15.68 37.06
C ILE A 433 1.85 -15.08 35.66
N GLU A 434 0.71 -15.18 35.00
CA GLU A 434 0.43 -14.58 33.70
C GLU A 434 0.07 -13.08 33.88
N SER A 435 1.02 -12.17 33.60
CA SER A 435 0.87 -10.71 33.72
C SER A 435 1.60 -9.99 32.57
N LEU A 436 1.26 -8.71 32.30
CA LEU A 436 1.97 -7.94 31.26
C LEU A 436 3.44 -7.72 31.62
N GLU A 437 3.76 -7.69 32.92
CA GLU A 437 5.13 -7.62 33.41
C GLU A 437 5.91 -8.91 33.12
N SER A 438 5.27 -10.09 33.26
CA SER A 438 5.92 -11.35 32.92
C SER A 438 6.11 -11.53 31.42
N ILE A 439 5.15 -11.09 30.57
CA ILE A 439 5.37 -11.00 29.12
C ILE A 439 6.57 -10.10 28.81
N ARG A 440 6.61 -8.91 29.43
CA ARG A 440 7.69 -7.95 29.23
C ARG A 440 9.05 -8.55 29.60
N HIS A 441 9.14 -9.20 30.75
CA HIS A 441 10.36 -9.84 31.23
C HIS A 441 10.82 -10.97 30.31
N ASN A 442 9.92 -11.91 29.99
CA ASN A 442 10.24 -13.08 29.15
C ASN A 442 10.72 -12.69 27.75
N LEU A 443 10.06 -11.70 27.13
CA LEU A 443 10.51 -11.20 25.84
C LEU A 443 11.81 -10.40 25.96
N SER A 444 12.02 -9.71 27.09
CA SER A 444 13.25 -8.94 27.29
C SER A 444 14.50 -9.82 27.34
N GLU A 445 14.38 -11.04 27.87
CA GLU A 445 15.46 -12.04 27.85
C GLU A 445 15.82 -12.51 26.43
N LYS A 446 14.83 -12.64 25.54
CA LYS A 446 15.02 -13.15 24.18
C LYS A 446 15.44 -12.08 23.18
N PHE A 447 14.86 -10.88 23.28
CA PHE A 447 14.96 -9.86 22.24
C PHE A 447 15.65 -8.57 22.69
N GLY A 448 15.93 -8.41 23.99
CA GLY A 448 16.44 -7.17 24.57
C GLY A 448 15.35 -6.37 25.27
N PHE A 449 15.74 -5.30 25.98
CA PHE A 449 14.82 -4.58 26.86
C PHE A 449 13.56 -4.07 26.14
N LEU A 450 12.39 -4.60 26.53
CA LEU A 450 11.10 -4.18 26.00
C LEU A 450 10.62 -2.91 26.70
N THR A 451 10.58 -1.81 25.96
CA THR A 451 10.17 -0.50 26.44
C THR A 451 8.68 -0.45 26.78
N SER A 452 7.83 -1.03 25.92
CA SER A 452 6.38 -0.97 26.11
C SER A 452 5.62 -2.10 25.42
N ILE A 453 4.43 -2.39 25.94
CA ILE A 453 3.41 -3.25 25.34
C ILE A 453 2.20 -2.37 25.00
N ILE A 454 1.78 -2.36 23.75
CA ILE A 454 0.58 -1.70 23.25
C ILE A 454 -0.41 -2.77 22.81
N ILE A 455 -1.60 -2.77 23.38
CA ILE A 455 -2.68 -3.69 23.03
C ILE A 455 -3.78 -2.88 22.34
N ILE A 456 -4.17 -3.31 21.13
CA ILE A 456 -5.19 -2.64 20.33
C ILE A 456 -6.21 -3.67 19.87
N ASP A 457 -7.48 -3.41 20.10
CA ASP A 457 -8.56 -4.28 19.64
C ASP A 457 -8.99 -3.95 18.21
N ARG A 458 -9.34 -5.01 17.47
CA ARG A 458 -9.84 -4.98 16.11
C ARG A 458 -11.03 -4.07 15.93
N GLN A 459 -12.00 -4.10 16.85
CA GLN A 459 -13.20 -3.28 16.75
C GLN A 459 -12.86 -1.79 16.82
N LEU A 460 -11.91 -1.40 17.66
CA LEU A 460 -11.46 -0.01 17.75
C LEU A 460 -10.86 0.47 16.42
N VAL A 461 -9.97 -0.33 15.81
CA VAL A 461 -9.33 0.00 14.54
C VAL A 461 -10.37 0.10 13.42
N GLN A 462 -11.28 -0.87 13.34
CA GLN A 462 -12.37 -0.88 12.34
C GLN A 462 -13.29 0.34 12.49
N ASP A 463 -13.74 0.65 13.72
CA ASP A 463 -14.60 1.82 13.98
C ASP A 463 -13.85 3.13 13.68
N PHE A 464 -12.55 3.19 13.95
CA PHE A 464 -11.73 4.35 13.60
C PHE A 464 -11.64 4.54 12.08
N ILE A 465 -11.25 3.51 11.33
CA ILE A 465 -11.16 3.55 9.86
C ILE A 465 -12.53 3.91 9.27
N LYS A 466 -13.60 3.25 9.72
CA LYS A 466 -14.96 3.51 9.23
C LYS A 466 -15.37 4.97 9.46
N HIS A 467 -15.30 5.47 10.69
CA HIS A 467 -15.87 6.77 11.04
C HIS A 467 -14.99 7.96 10.65
N PHE A 468 -13.66 7.80 10.61
CA PHE A 468 -12.73 8.90 10.28
C PHE A 468 -12.21 8.88 8.83
N ILE A 469 -12.18 7.72 8.17
CA ILE A 469 -11.69 7.59 6.78
C ILE A 469 -12.87 7.45 5.80
N PHE A 470 -13.76 6.47 6.00
CA PHE A 470 -14.84 6.18 5.03
C PHE A 470 -16.10 7.03 5.23
N GLU A 471 -16.43 7.48 6.44
CA GLU A 471 -17.60 8.33 6.69
C GLU A 471 -17.26 9.82 6.72
N GLN A 472 -16.20 10.25 6.03
CA GLN A 472 -15.79 11.66 5.98
C GLN A 472 -16.88 12.58 5.43
N SER A 473 -17.66 12.10 4.46
CA SER A 473 -18.75 12.87 3.88
C SER A 473 -19.95 13.04 4.84
N LYS A 474 -20.12 12.14 5.81
CA LYS A 474 -21.27 12.12 6.73
C LYS A 474 -20.96 12.90 8.03
N TYR A 475 -21.94 13.64 8.54
CA TYR A 475 -21.83 14.26 9.86
C TYR A 475 -22.34 13.29 10.94
N SER A 476 -21.43 12.44 11.46
CA SER A 476 -21.72 11.45 12.52
C SER A 476 -20.91 11.72 13.80
N PRO A 477 -21.07 12.89 14.46
CA PRO A 477 -20.26 13.27 15.63
C PRO A 477 -20.40 12.27 16.79
N LEU A 478 -21.59 11.71 17.00
CA LEU A 478 -21.83 10.72 18.05
C LEU A 478 -21.04 9.43 17.82
N SER A 479 -20.97 8.96 16.57
CA SER A 479 -20.18 7.77 16.22
C SER A 479 -18.68 8.03 16.44
N LYS A 480 -18.17 9.18 15.98
CA LYS A 480 -16.78 9.60 16.21
C LYS A 480 -16.46 9.71 17.71
N ILE A 481 -17.35 10.31 18.50
CA ILE A 481 -17.21 10.39 19.97
C ILE A 481 -17.23 9.00 20.60
N LYS A 482 -18.09 8.08 20.11
CA LYS A 482 -18.15 6.70 20.61
C LYS A 482 -16.83 5.97 20.36
N THR A 483 -16.25 6.10 19.17
CA THR A 483 -14.92 5.55 18.85
C THR A 483 -13.83 6.16 19.73
N LEU A 484 -13.83 7.48 19.94
CA LEU A 484 -12.88 8.12 20.87
C LEU A 484 -13.05 7.64 22.32
N LYS A 485 -14.29 7.34 22.75
CA LYS A 485 -14.55 6.71 24.05
C LYS A 485 -14.01 5.28 24.14
N MET A 486 -13.85 4.56 23.02
CA MET A 486 -13.25 3.23 23.01
C MET A 486 -11.76 3.28 23.32
N LEU A 487 -11.02 4.27 22.80
CA LEU A 487 -9.58 4.49 23.12
C LEU A 487 -9.32 4.61 24.63
N LYS A 488 -10.32 5.04 25.40
CA LYS A 488 -10.23 5.19 26.85
C LYS A 488 -10.41 3.88 27.63
N LYS A 489 -11.03 2.87 27.03
CA LYS A 489 -11.36 1.62 27.72
C LYS A 489 -10.22 0.62 27.53
N GLN A 490 -9.68 0.12 28.64
CA GLN A 490 -8.56 -0.84 28.64
C GLN A 490 -8.79 -2.06 27.72
N LYS A 491 -10.02 -2.56 27.64
CA LYS A 491 -10.34 -3.69 26.77
C LYS A 491 -10.08 -3.42 25.28
N PHE A 492 -10.20 -2.17 24.83
CA PHE A 492 -10.04 -1.80 23.42
C PHE A 492 -8.65 -1.21 23.13
N PHE A 493 -8.06 -0.51 24.09
CA PHE A 493 -6.73 0.06 23.96
C PHE A 493 -6.04 0.08 25.33
N SER A 494 -4.88 -0.57 25.42
CA SER A 494 -4.02 -0.50 26.60
C SER A 494 -2.55 -0.31 26.27
N LEU A 495 -1.84 0.36 27.16
CA LEU A 495 -0.42 0.65 27.04
C LEU A 495 0.23 0.39 28.40
N PHE A 496 1.29 -0.41 28.39
CA PHE A 496 2.04 -0.82 29.56
C PHE A 496 3.54 -0.61 29.35
N PRO A 497 4.29 0.00 30.30
CA PRO A 497 3.79 0.68 31.50
C PRO A 497 2.94 1.91 31.13
N GLU A 498 1.99 2.30 31.99
CA GLU A 498 1.13 3.45 31.68
C GLU A 498 1.94 4.76 31.63
N ILE A 499 1.90 5.46 30.50
CA ILE A 499 2.56 6.76 30.33
C ILE A 499 1.61 7.93 30.65
N PRO A 500 2.10 9.08 31.14
CA PRO A 500 1.27 10.24 31.48
C PRO A 500 0.29 10.74 30.40
N PRO A 501 0.62 10.73 29.09
CA PRO A 501 -0.38 11.08 28.07
C PRO A 501 -1.54 10.07 28.01
N TYR A 502 -1.25 8.79 28.25
CA TYR A 502 -2.25 7.73 28.26
C TYR A 502 -3.16 7.81 29.50
N THR A 503 -2.60 8.11 30.68
CA THR A 503 -3.39 8.34 31.90
C THR A 503 -4.27 9.58 31.77
N LEU A 504 -3.74 10.68 31.21
CA LEU A 504 -4.52 11.89 30.95
C LEU A 504 -5.68 11.64 29.97
N LEU A 505 -5.47 10.81 28.93
CA LEU A 505 -6.51 10.40 27.99
C LEU A 505 -7.61 9.59 28.69
N LYS A 506 -7.26 8.73 29.64
CA LYS A 506 -8.23 7.97 30.46
C LYS A 506 -9.03 8.86 31.40
N GLU A 507 -8.36 9.76 32.11
CA GLU A 507 -8.96 10.57 33.17
C GLU A 507 -9.86 11.68 32.63
N LYS A 508 -9.44 12.41 31.59
CA LYS A 508 -10.22 13.55 31.08
C LYS A 508 -11.50 13.13 30.39
N GLY A 509 -12.62 13.76 30.74
CA GLY A 509 -13.90 13.56 30.04
C GLY A 509 -13.76 13.80 28.52
N THR A 510 -14.45 13.01 27.69
CA THR A 510 -14.26 13.02 26.20
C THR A 510 -14.37 14.41 25.59
N ILE A 511 -15.33 15.23 26.07
CA ILE A 511 -15.53 16.61 25.60
C ILE A 511 -14.38 17.51 26.06
N SER A 512 -13.90 17.34 27.29
CA SER A 512 -12.76 18.10 27.83
C SER A 512 -11.46 17.75 27.08
N PHE A 513 -11.26 16.47 26.77
CA PHE A 513 -10.14 16.01 25.94
C PHE A 513 -10.21 16.61 24.53
N LEU A 514 -11.38 16.56 23.88
CA LEU A 514 -11.59 17.18 22.57
C LEU A 514 -11.30 18.69 22.61
N LYS A 515 -11.76 19.41 23.64
CA LYS A 515 -11.45 20.84 23.84
C LYS A 515 -9.96 21.10 24.02
N LEU A 516 -9.23 20.18 24.67
CA LEU A 516 -7.78 20.31 24.86
C LEU A 516 -7.00 20.10 23.56
N VAL A 517 -7.46 19.19 22.70
CA VAL A 517 -6.80 18.87 21.43
C VAL A 517 -7.24 19.82 20.30
N LEU A 518 -8.41 20.46 20.42
CA LEU A 518 -8.98 21.37 19.43
C LEU A 518 -8.00 22.46 18.96
N PRO A 519 -7.21 23.13 19.84
CA PRO A 519 -6.25 24.17 19.42
C PRO A 519 -5.05 23.64 18.63
N ILE A 520 -4.83 22.32 18.61
CA ILE A 520 -3.79 21.66 17.79
C ILE A 520 -4.39 21.24 16.44
N LEU A 521 -5.68 20.88 16.42
CA LEU A 521 -6.41 20.51 15.21
C LEU A 521 -6.79 21.73 14.35
N ILE A 522 -6.83 22.92 14.92
CA ILE A 522 -7.18 24.18 14.27
C ILE A 522 -5.97 25.09 14.26
N ASP A 523 -5.76 25.81 13.17
CA ASP A 523 -4.72 26.85 13.06
C ASP A 523 -4.92 27.92 14.16
N LYS A 524 -3.90 28.11 15.02
CA LYS A 524 -3.96 29.04 16.17
C LYS A 524 -4.19 30.50 15.75
N HIS A 525 -3.85 30.85 14.50
CA HIS A 525 -4.01 32.21 13.95
C HIS A 525 -5.44 32.53 13.49
N GLU A 526 -6.42 31.65 13.77
CA GLU A 526 -7.82 31.90 13.49
C GLU A 526 -8.54 32.72 14.58
N PHE A 527 -7.89 32.96 15.72
CA PHE A 527 -8.42 33.79 16.81
C PHE A 527 -7.48 34.95 17.13
#